data_AF-A0A961LA55-F1
#
_entry.id   AF-A0A961LA55-F1
#
_cell.length_a   1.000
_cell.length_b   1.000
_cell.length_c   1.000
_cell.angle_alpha   90.00
_cell.angle_beta   90.00
_cell.angle_gamma   90.00
#
_symmetry.space_group_name_H-M   'P 1'
#
loop_
_entity.id
_entity.type
_entity.pdbx_description
1 polymer ?
#
loop_
_entity_poly.entity_id
_entity_poly.type
_entity_poly.pdbx_seq_one_letter_code
_entity_poly.pdbx_strand_id
1 'polypeptide(L)'
;DAIERHDPRTRGIVILGLDAPESELAESFALAARQPLVKGFAVGRTIFGQVARNWLAGRIDDEESVVTMAENFNRLCKIWDSARNGKEYAA
;
A
#
# COMPACT_ATOMS: atom_id res chain seq x y z
N ASP A 1 22.48 -6.45 3.14
CA ASP A 1 23.91 -6.39 2.79
C ASP A 1 24.18 -5.94 1.34
N ALA A 2 23.55 -6.52 0.31
CA ALA A 2 23.80 -6.14 -1.08
C ALA A 2 23.49 -4.66 -1.36
N ILE A 3 22.31 -4.19 -0.95
CA ILE A 3 21.87 -2.81 -1.20
C ILE A 3 22.80 -1.81 -0.52
N GLU A 4 23.10 -1.97 0.77
CA GLU A 4 23.97 -1.05 1.53
C GLU A 4 25.42 -1.02 0.99
N ARG A 5 25.92 -2.13 0.45
CA ARG A 5 27.26 -2.18 -0.17
C ARG A 5 27.32 -1.40 -1.49
N HIS A 6 26.25 -1.43 -2.29
CA HIS A 6 26.21 -0.81 -3.62
C HIS A 6 25.60 0.60 -3.61
N ASP A 7 24.82 0.93 -2.59
CA ASP A 7 24.30 2.26 -2.34
C ASP A 7 24.38 2.59 -0.84
N PRO A 8 25.54 3.13 -0.39
CA PRO A 8 25.71 3.52 1.02
C PRO A 8 24.84 4.72 1.42
N ARG A 9 24.12 5.35 0.48
CA ARG A 9 23.22 6.47 0.73
C ARG A 9 21.76 6.06 0.77
N THR A 10 21.40 4.79 0.56
CA THR A 10 20.01 4.32 0.67
C THR A 10 19.42 4.71 2.03
N ARG A 11 18.32 5.48 2.03
CA ARG A 11 17.60 5.90 3.25
C ARG A 11 16.35 5.09 3.53
N GLY A 12 15.99 4.20 2.62
CA GLY A 12 14.81 3.37 2.73
C GLY A 12 14.33 2.94 1.36
N ILE A 13 13.52 1.88 1.35
CA ILE A 13 12.89 1.33 0.17
C ILE A 13 11.38 1.38 0.38
N VAL A 14 10.64 1.71 -0.67
CA VAL A 14 9.18 1.58 -0.67
C VAL A 14 8.78 0.50 -1.66
N ILE A 15 7.81 -0.32 -1.28
CA ILE A 15 7.25 -1.36 -2.15
C ILE A 15 6.17 -0.75 -3.05
N LEU A 16 6.20 -1.07 -4.34
CA LEU A 16 5.19 -0.60 -5.28
C LEU A 16 3.99 -1.54 -5.31
N GLY A 17 2.78 -0.98 -5.39
CA GLY A 17 1.55 -1.77 -5.39
C GLY A 17 1.17 -2.42 -6.71
N LEU A 18 1.71 -1.93 -7.83
CA LEU A 18 1.51 -2.48 -9.19
C LEU A 18 0.06 -2.72 -9.66
N ASP A 19 -0.94 -2.10 -9.00
CA ASP A 19 -2.39 -2.37 -9.23
C ASP A 19 -2.82 -3.78 -8.83
N ALA A 20 -2.06 -4.39 -7.92
CA ALA A 20 -2.37 -5.69 -7.34
C ALA A 20 -3.59 -5.60 -6.40
N PRO A 21 -4.36 -6.70 -6.28
CA PRO A 21 -5.39 -6.87 -5.26
C PRO A 21 -4.85 -6.67 -3.83
N GLU A 22 -5.73 -6.28 -2.92
CA GLU A 22 -5.39 -6.05 -1.50
C GLU A 22 -4.78 -7.30 -0.83
N SER A 23 -5.25 -8.50 -1.18
CA SER A 23 -4.71 -9.76 -0.67
C SER A 23 -3.25 -9.99 -1.08
N GLU A 24 -2.92 -9.74 -2.35
CA GLU A 24 -1.54 -9.86 -2.85
C GLU A 24 -0.62 -8.80 -2.22
N LEU A 25 -1.14 -7.57 -2.00
CA LEU A 25 -0.43 -6.53 -1.28
C LEU A 25 -0.14 -6.94 0.17
N ALA A 26 -1.09 -7.59 0.85
CA ALA A 26 -0.91 -8.07 2.20
C ALA A 26 0.22 -9.11 2.30
N GLU A 27 0.27 -10.07 1.38
CA GLU A 27 1.37 -11.05 1.29
C GLU A 27 2.70 -10.35 1.02
N SER A 28 2.74 -9.41 0.07
CA SER A 28 3.93 -8.62 -0.23
C SER A 28 4.40 -7.80 0.97
N PHE A 29 3.48 -7.21 1.74
CA PHE A 29 3.78 -6.43 2.94
C PHE A 29 4.32 -7.31 4.05
N ALA A 30 3.78 -8.52 4.25
CA ALA A 30 4.25 -9.46 5.26
C ALA A 30 5.71 -9.90 5.02
N LEU A 31 6.11 -10.05 3.75
CA LEU A 31 7.50 -10.34 3.37
C LEU A 31 8.40 -9.11 3.52
N ALA A 32 7.94 -7.96 3.01
CA ALA A 32 8.73 -6.74 2.95
C ALA A 32 8.94 -6.10 4.33
N ALA A 33 7.96 -6.16 5.22
CA ALA A 33 8.04 -5.59 6.57
C ALA A 33 9.15 -6.23 7.43
N ARG A 34 9.58 -7.46 7.10
CA ARG A 34 10.70 -8.14 7.77
C ARG A 34 12.07 -7.59 7.34
N GLN A 35 12.13 -6.84 6.25
CA GLN A 35 13.37 -6.30 5.71
C GLN A 35 13.68 -4.93 6.31
N PRO A 36 14.80 -4.73 7.03
CA PRO A 36 15.08 -3.48 7.75
C PRO A 36 15.12 -2.22 6.87
N LEU A 37 15.52 -2.38 5.60
CA LEU A 37 15.60 -1.28 4.63
C LEU A 37 14.23 -0.86 4.09
N VAL A 38 13.19 -1.70 4.19
CA VAL A 38 11.86 -1.34 3.68
C VAL A 38 11.17 -0.43 4.69
N LYS A 39 10.84 0.78 4.22
CA LYS A 39 10.29 1.87 5.03
C LYS A 39 8.79 2.07 4.84
N GLY A 40 8.20 1.56 3.78
CA GLY A 40 6.77 1.71 3.50
C GLY A 40 6.37 1.11 2.17
N PHE A 41 5.26 1.62 1.65
CA PHE A 41 4.75 1.30 0.33
C PHE A 41 4.40 2.58 -0.43
N ALA A 42 4.32 2.46 -1.75
CA ALA A 42 3.77 3.45 -2.66
C ALA A 42 2.76 2.74 -3.57
N VAL A 43 1.47 2.88 -3.23
CA VAL A 43 0.35 2.23 -3.91
C VAL A 43 -0.54 3.34 -4.47
N GLY A 44 -0.88 3.25 -5.75
CA GLY A 44 -1.71 4.24 -6.44
C GLY A 44 -3.02 3.64 -6.95
N ARG A 45 -2.96 2.92 -8.07
CA ARG A 45 -4.14 2.40 -8.78
C ARG A 45 -5.04 1.50 -7.92
N THR A 46 -4.49 0.73 -6.98
CA THR A 46 -5.31 -0.03 -6.01
C THR A 46 -6.19 0.88 -5.13
N ILE A 47 -5.74 2.10 -4.82
CA ILE A 47 -6.49 3.07 -3.99
C ILE A 47 -7.55 3.79 -4.84
N PHE A 48 -7.14 4.37 -5.97
CA PHE A 48 -8.01 5.29 -6.72
C PHE A 48 -8.57 4.72 -8.03
N GLY A 49 -8.05 3.60 -8.56
CA GLY A 49 -8.31 3.16 -9.93
C GLY A 49 -9.78 2.87 -10.19
N GLN A 50 -10.42 2.08 -9.32
CA GLN A 50 -11.87 1.81 -9.44
C GLN A 50 -12.72 3.02 -9.08
N VAL A 51 -12.29 3.80 -8.08
CA VAL A 51 -12.98 5.02 -7.65
C VAL A 51 -13.04 6.03 -8.79
N ALA A 52 -11.91 6.32 -9.42
CA ALA A 52 -11.80 7.21 -10.58
C ALA A 52 -12.67 6.73 -11.74
N ARG A 53 -12.72 5.42 -12.03
CA ARG A 53 -13.62 4.87 -13.06
C ARG A 53 -15.10 5.10 -12.75
N ASN A 54 -15.50 5.01 -11.49
CA ASN A 54 -16.88 5.26 -11.08
C ASN A 54 -17.22 6.75 -11.11
N TRP A 55 -16.31 7.59 -10.63
CA TRP A 55 -16.45 9.03 -10.59
C TRP A 55 -16.54 9.63 -12.01
N LEU A 56 -15.62 9.26 -12.91
CA LEU A 56 -15.64 9.69 -14.32
C LEU A 56 -16.89 9.22 -15.07
N ALA A 57 -17.53 8.15 -14.61
CA ALA A 57 -18.78 7.64 -15.18
C ALA A 57 -20.05 8.27 -14.56
N GLY A 58 -19.90 9.22 -13.63
CA GLY A 58 -21.00 9.84 -12.90
C GLY A 58 -21.78 8.87 -11.99
N ARG A 59 -21.16 7.75 -11.61
CA ARG A 59 -21.79 6.74 -10.72
C ARG A 59 -21.67 7.09 -9.23
N ILE A 60 -20.65 7.87 -8.88
CA ILE A 60 -20.38 8.36 -7.52
C ILE A 60 -20.03 9.84 -7.62
N ASP A 61 -20.29 10.60 -6.56
CA ASP A 61 -19.96 12.02 -6.48
C ASP A 61 -18.55 12.27 -5.88
N ASP A 62 -18.21 13.55 -5.74
CA ASP A 62 -16.92 13.98 -5.20
C ASP A 62 -16.72 13.51 -3.75
N GLU A 63 -17.77 13.59 -2.91
CA GLU A 63 -17.70 13.24 -1.49
C GLU A 63 -17.48 11.73 -1.33
N GLU A 64 -18.27 10.92 -2.03
CA GLU A 64 -18.12 9.47 -2.05
C GLU A 64 -16.75 9.04 -2.59
N SER A 65 -16.23 9.74 -3.60
CA SER A 65 -14.90 9.45 -4.14
C SER A 65 -13.78 9.67 -3.10
N VAL A 66 -13.84 10.77 -2.34
CA VAL A 66 -12.85 11.11 -1.31
C VAL A 66 -12.91 10.12 -0.16
N VAL A 67 -14.12 9.82 0.34
CA VAL A 67 -14.32 8.86 1.42
C VAL A 67 -13.79 7.48 1.02
N THR A 68 -14.16 6.99 -0.16
CA THR A 68 -13.75 5.67 -0.63
C THR A 68 -12.23 5.57 -0.77
N MET A 69 -11.57 6.59 -1.35
CA MET A 69 -10.10 6.60 -1.46
C MET A 69 -9.42 6.64 -0.09
N ALA A 70 -9.94 7.42 0.86
CA ALA A 70 -9.41 7.50 2.22
C ALA A 70 -9.54 6.16 2.95
N GLU A 71 -10.69 5.47 2.82
CA GLU A 71 -10.90 4.14 3.38
C GLU A 71 -9.97 3.10 2.78
N ASN A 72 -9.81 3.10 1.45
CA ASN A 72 -8.88 2.22 0.75
C ASN A 72 -7.44 2.41 1.25
N PHE A 73 -6.99 3.67 1.38
CA PHE A 73 -5.67 3.98 1.92
C PHE A 73 -5.52 3.54 3.39
N ASN A 74 -6.53 3.79 4.22
CA ASN A 74 -6.52 3.41 5.63
C ASN A 74 -6.41 1.88 5.83
N ARG A 75 -7.09 1.07 4.99
CA ARG A 75 -6.93 -0.39 5.03
C ARG A 75 -5.49 -0.82 4.75
N LEU A 76 -4.87 -0.26 3.72
CA LEU A 76 -3.46 -0.55 3.41
C LEU A 76 -2.51 -0.13 4.53
N CYS A 77 -2.75 1.01 5.18
CA CYS A 77 -1.99 1.43 6.37
C CYS A 77 -2.11 0.40 7.50
N LYS A 78 -3.33 -0.07 7.80
CA LYS A 78 -3.55 -1.07 8.86
C LYS A 78 -2.87 -2.40 8.56
N ILE A 79 -2.93 -2.87 7.31
CA ILE A 79 -2.24 -4.09 6.87
C ILE A 79 -0.73 -3.93 7.06
N TRP A 80 -0.17 -2.81 6.62
CA TRP A 80 1.26 -2.50 6.77
C TRP A 80 1.71 -2.41 8.23
N ASP A 81 0.96 -1.71 9.08
CA ASP A 81 1.27 -1.59 10.50
C ASP A 81 1.19 -2.94 11.22
N SER A 82 0.22 -3.78 10.84
CA SER A 82 0.11 -5.14 11.37
C SER A 82 1.32 -5.98 10.96
N ALA A 83 1.67 -5.97 9.67
CA ALA A 83 2.84 -6.67 9.14
C ALA A 83 4.15 -6.22 9.83
N ARG A 84 4.30 -4.92 10.11
CA ARG A 84 5.48 -4.38 10.80
C ARG A 84 5.55 -4.70 12.27
N ASN A 85 4.42 -4.66 12.96
CA ASN A 85 4.38 -4.88 14.40
C ASN A 85 4.31 -6.38 14.74
N GLY A 86 4.35 -7.27 13.75
CA GLY A 86 4.19 -8.71 13.95
C GLY A 86 2.80 -9.10 14.45
N LYS A 87 1.78 -8.26 14.18
CA LYS A 87 0.39 -8.52 14.54
C LYS A 87 -0.33 -9.10 13.33
N GLU A 88 -1.21 -10.07 13.59
CA GLU A 88 -2.07 -10.63 12.54
C GLU A 88 -3.15 -9.60 12.17
N TYR A 89 -3.29 -9.31 10.87
CA TYR A 89 -4.36 -8.45 10.37
C TYR A 89 -5.59 -9.33 10.11
N ALA A 90 -6.68 -9.10 10.83
CA ALA A 90 -7.97 -9.71 10.54
C ALA A 90 -8.63 -8.94 9.38
N ALA A 91 -8.78 -9.63 8.25
CA ALA A 91 -9.46 -9.12 7.06
C ALA A 91 -10.98 -9.04 7.27
#